data_AF-A0A2N2M184-F1
#
_entry.id   AF-A0A2N2M184-F1
#
_cell.length_a   1.000
_cell.length_b   1.000
_cell.length_c   1.000
_cell.angle_alpha   90.00
_cell.angle_beta   90.00
_cell.angle_gamma   90.00
#
_symmetry.space_group_name_H-M   'P 1'
#
loop_
_entity.id
_entity.type
_entity.pdbx_description
1 polymer ?
#
loop_
_entity_poly.entity_id
_entity_poly.type
_entity_poly.pdbx_seq_one_letter_code
_entity_poly.pdbx_strand_id
1 'polypeptide(L)'
;MKTFFLLITFVTVVFITINGCAVGPDFRLPDLAIPGRYTATPLPSKLTKAPSESTDARHFVFAEDLPARWWIVFRSPELDRIIKQGLADSPSRQQYVQPL
;
A
#
# COMPACT_ATOMS: atom_id res chain seq x y z
N MET A 1 -52.06 11.01 23.52
CA MET A 1 -51.46 12.35 23.34
C MET A 1 -50.00 12.43 23.80
N LYS A 2 -49.67 12.04 25.05
CA LYS A 2 -48.31 12.13 25.60
C LYS A 2 -47.25 11.26 24.89
N THR A 3 -47.63 10.07 24.45
CA THR A 3 -46.76 9.13 23.69
C THR A 3 -46.43 9.63 22.29
N PHE A 4 -47.39 10.28 21.62
CA PHE A 4 -47.21 10.86 20.29
C PHE A 4 -46.23 12.04 20.31
N PHE A 5 -46.31 12.89 21.34
CA PHE A 5 -45.36 14.00 21.53
C PHE A 5 -43.93 13.50 21.80
N LEU A 6 -43.80 12.41 22.57
CA LEU A 6 -42.50 11.79 22.88
C LEU A 6 -41.86 11.17 21.63
N LEU A 7 -42.66 10.52 20.79
CA LEU A 7 -42.20 9.97 19.50
C LEU A 7 -41.72 11.07 18.53
N ILE A 8 -42.45 12.18 18.43
CA ILE A 8 -42.05 13.31 17.56
C ILE A 8 -40.72 13.91 18.01
N THR A 9 -40.55 14.14 19.31
CA THR A 9 -39.29 14.65 19.86
C THR A 9 -38.13 13.69 19.60
N PHE A 10 -38.34 12.38 19.80
CA PHE A 10 -37.32 11.38 19.54
C PHE A 10 -36.89 11.34 18.06
N VAL A 11 -37.85 11.35 17.14
CA VAL A 11 -37.56 11.40 15.68
C VAL A 11 -36.78 12.66 15.31
N THR A 12 -37.15 13.80 15.88
CA THR A 12 -36.48 15.09 15.61
C THR A 12 -35.02 15.07 16.08
N VAL A 13 -34.77 14.54 17.28
CA VAL A 13 -33.42 14.42 17.84
C VAL A 13 -32.55 13.50 16.99
N VAL A 14 -33.09 12.35 16.56
CA VAL A 14 -32.36 11.41 15.68
C VAL A 14 -32.01 12.07 14.35
N PHE A 15 -32.92 12.84 13.75
CA PHE A 15 -32.67 13.48 12.47
C PHE A 15 -31.55 14.52 12.54
N ILE A 16 -31.48 15.31 13.63
CA ILE A 16 -30.44 16.33 13.78
C ILE A 16 -29.04 15.70 13.94
N THR A 17 -28.93 14.57 14.64
CA THR A 17 -27.61 13.96 14.98
C THR A 17 -26.99 13.16 13.83
N ILE A 18 -27.78 12.69 12.86
CA ILE A 18 -27.26 11.92 11.70
C ILE A 18 -26.74 12.79 10.54
N ASN A 19 -27.03 14.10 10.52
CA ASN A 19 -26.61 14.99 9.43
C ASN A 19 -25.15 15.49 9.51
N GLY A 20 -24.35 14.98 10.45
CA GLY A 20 -22.99 15.47 10.71
C GLY A 20 -21.83 14.67 10.10
N CYS A 21 -22.07 13.61 9.33
CA CYS A 21 -21.03 12.58 9.09
C CYS A 21 -20.47 12.50 7.65
N ALA A 22 -20.55 13.56 6.84
CA ALA A 22 -19.96 13.54 5.49
C ALA A 22 -19.44 14.92 5.02
N VAL A 23 -18.72 15.64 5.89
CA VAL A 23 -18.07 16.92 5.55
C VAL A 23 -16.62 16.70 5.12
N GLY A 24 -16.44 16.12 3.94
CA GLY A 24 -15.18 16.12 3.22
C GLY A 24 -15.36 16.82 1.87
N PRO A 25 -14.37 17.57 1.36
CA PRO A 25 -14.42 18.05 -0.02
C PRO A 25 -14.44 16.85 -0.98
N ASP A 26 -14.90 17.05 -2.21
CA ASP A 26 -14.73 16.05 -3.27
C ASP A 26 -13.24 15.84 -3.53
N PHE A 27 -12.67 14.79 -2.94
CA PHE A 27 -11.29 14.43 -3.17
C PHE A 27 -11.12 14.01 -4.64
N ARG A 28 -10.21 14.70 -5.32
CA ARG A 28 -9.77 14.34 -6.67
C ARG A 28 -8.31 13.99 -6.62
N LEU A 29 -7.92 12.94 -7.34
CA LEU A 29 -6.51 12.65 -7.53
C LEU A 29 -5.88 13.83 -8.28
N PRO A 30 -4.79 14.42 -7.76
CA PRO A 30 -4.07 15.45 -8.51
C PRO A 30 -3.46 14.82 -9.77
N ASP A 31 -3.26 15.64 -10.79
CA ASP A 31 -2.46 15.22 -11.94
C ASP A 31 -1.02 14.96 -11.47
N LEU A 32 -0.57 13.71 -11.61
CA LEU A 32 0.76 13.28 -11.18
C LEU A 32 1.72 13.49 -12.34
N ALA A 33 2.59 14.51 -12.24
CA ALA A 33 3.71 14.69 -13.15
C ALA A 33 4.81 13.65 -12.87
N ILE A 34 4.56 12.38 -13.22
CA ILE A 34 5.56 11.31 -13.07
C ILE A 34 6.61 11.45 -14.17
N PRO A 35 7.90 11.61 -13.82
CA PRO A 35 8.94 11.73 -14.82
C PRO A 35 9.10 10.39 -15.56
N GLY A 36 9.34 10.43 -16.88
CA GLY A 36 9.58 9.23 -17.68
C GLY A 36 10.88 8.48 -17.34
N ARG A 37 11.71 9.02 -16.44
CA ARG A 37 12.91 8.38 -15.89
C ARG A 37 13.24 8.92 -14.51
N TYR A 38 13.85 8.09 -13.67
CA TYR A 38 14.28 8.47 -12.32
C TYR A 38 15.75 8.91 -12.23
N THR A 39 16.46 9.02 -13.37
CA THR A 39 17.87 9.43 -13.42
C THR A 39 18.07 10.62 -14.36
N ALA A 40 19.06 11.47 -14.03
CA ALA A 40 19.42 12.60 -14.88
C ALA A 40 19.88 12.14 -16.27
N THR A 41 20.79 11.16 -16.30
CA THR A 41 21.31 10.49 -17.50
C THR A 41 20.63 9.14 -17.74
N PRO A 42 20.44 8.71 -19.01
CA PRO A 42 19.92 7.37 -19.31
C PRO A 42 20.83 6.29 -18.73
N LEU A 43 20.26 5.27 -18.09
CA LEU A 43 21.04 4.10 -17.68
C LEU A 43 21.48 3.31 -18.91
N PRO A 44 22.69 2.73 -18.88
CA PRO A 44 23.11 1.83 -19.95
C PRO A 44 22.21 0.59 -19.99
N SER A 45 21.93 0.08 -21.19
CA SER A 45 21.10 -1.11 -21.39
C SER A 45 21.68 -2.39 -20.76
N LYS A 46 23.00 -2.38 -20.47
CA LYS A 46 23.74 -3.42 -19.77
C LYS A 46 24.71 -2.78 -18.77
N LEU A 47 24.76 -3.31 -17.55
CA LEU A 47 25.82 -3.05 -16.60
C LEU A 47 27.07 -3.84 -17.00
N THR A 48 28.16 -3.12 -17.24
CA THR A 48 29.47 -3.73 -17.51
C THR A 48 29.90 -4.55 -16.31
N LYS A 49 30.37 -5.77 -16.60
CA LYS A 49 30.91 -6.72 -15.62
C LYS A 49 32.09 -6.09 -14.88
N ALA A 50 32.07 -6.14 -13.54
CA ALA A 50 33.24 -5.77 -12.76
C ALA A 50 34.35 -6.83 -12.98
N PRO A 51 35.65 -6.45 -13.00
CA PRO A 51 36.74 -7.39 -13.27
C PRO A 51 36.79 -8.62 -12.34
N SER A 52 36.21 -8.52 -11.13
CA SER A 52 36.16 -9.56 -10.12
C SER A 52 34.90 -10.44 -10.16
N GLU A 53 33.90 -10.11 -10.97
CA GLU A 53 32.66 -10.92 -11.05
C GLU A 53 32.83 -12.04 -12.08
N SER A 54 32.35 -13.25 -11.78
CA SER A 54 32.30 -14.36 -12.73
C SER A 54 31.03 -14.33 -13.59
N THR A 55 30.02 -13.56 -13.20
CA THR A 55 28.69 -13.49 -13.79
C THR A 55 28.63 -12.64 -15.07
N ASP A 56 27.68 -12.93 -15.95
CA ASP A 56 27.44 -12.15 -17.17
C ASP A 56 26.94 -10.72 -16.89
N ALA A 57 27.00 -9.87 -17.92
CA ALA A 57 26.50 -8.50 -17.86
C ALA A 57 25.03 -8.45 -17.40
N ARG A 58 24.73 -7.61 -16.42
CA ARG A 58 23.38 -7.48 -15.83
C ARG A 58 22.55 -6.45 -16.60
N HIS A 59 21.24 -6.62 -16.61
CA HIS A 59 20.29 -5.70 -17.22
C HIS A 59 19.44 -5.02 -16.16
N PHE A 60 19.04 -3.77 -16.41
CA PHE A 60 18.00 -3.12 -15.62
C PHE A 60 16.62 -3.54 -16.15
N VAL A 61 15.78 -4.09 -15.28
CA VAL A 61 14.38 -4.36 -15.57
C VAL A 61 13.56 -3.32 -14.83
N PHE A 62 12.88 -2.46 -15.60
CA PHE A 62 11.98 -1.44 -15.06
C PHE A 62 10.54 -1.94 -15.17
N ALA A 63 9.72 -1.68 -14.14
CA ALA A 63 8.28 -1.94 -14.12
C ALA A 63 7.85 -3.42 -14.15
N GLU A 64 8.65 -4.35 -13.59
CA GLU A 64 8.14 -5.68 -13.28
C GLU A 64 7.40 -5.66 -11.93
N ASP A 65 6.27 -6.36 -11.85
CA ASP A 65 5.49 -6.44 -10.62
C ASP A 65 6.32 -7.09 -9.51
N LEU A 66 6.55 -6.33 -8.42
CA LEU A 66 7.24 -6.88 -7.26
C LEU A 66 6.30 -7.88 -6.56
N PRO A 67 6.71 -9.15 -6.38
CA PRO A 67 5.83 -10.14 -5.78
C PRO A 67 5.54 -9.78 -4.33
N ALA A 68 4.34 -10.11 -3.84
CA ALA A 68 3.93 -9.89 -2.45
C ALA A 68 4.95 -10.45 -1.43
N ARG A 69 5.64 -11.55 -1.79
CA ARG A 69 6.76 -12.13 -1.04
C ARG A 69 8.11 -11.80 -1.68
N TRP A 70 8.40 -10.51 -1.81
CA TRP A 70 9.61 -9.98 -2.44
C TRP A 70 10.91 -10.60 -1.88
N TRP A 71 10.92 -10.97 -0.60
CA TRP A 71 12.10 -11.53 0.06
C TRP A 71 12.51 -12.92 -0.46
N ILE A 72 11.63 -13.66 -1.14
CA ILE A 72 11.96 -14.99 -1.70
C ILE A 72 13.00 -14.88 -2.83
N VAL A 73 13.07 -13.74 -3.52
CA VAL A 73 14.06 -13.49 -4.58
C VAL A 73 15.49 -13.62 -4.07
N PHE A 74 15.71 -13.35 -2.77
CA PHE A 74 17.03 -13.49 -2.12
C PHE A 74 17.44 -14.94 -1.88
N ARG A 75 16.52 -15.92 -1.99
CA ARG A 75 16.78 -17.35 -1.78
C ARG A 75 17.49 -17.67 -0.45
N SER A 76 17.22 -16.87 0.57
CA SER A 76 17.78 -17.04 1.92
C SER A 76 16.73 -17.70 2.82
N PRO A 77 16.93 -18.97 3.22
CA PRO A 77 16.00 -19.66 4.12
C PRO A 77 15.87 -18.96 5.47
N GLU A 78 16.96 -18.37 5.96
CA GLU A 78 16.96 -17.64 7.23
C GLU A 78 16.14 -16.35 7.14
N LEU A 79 16.28 -15.61 6.04
CA LEU A 79 15.48 -14.40 5.79
C LEU A 79 13.98 -14.73 5.71
N ASP A 80 13.63 -15.81 5.01
CA ASP A 80 12.24 -16.25 4.90
C ASP A 80 11.66 -16.63 6.28
N ARG A 81 12.47 -17.31 7.12
CA ARG A 81 12.08 -17.71 8.47
C ARG A 81 11.76 -16.49 9.35
N ILE A 82 12.66 -15.50 9.39
CA ILE A 82 12.47 -14.32 10.27
C ILE A 82 11.31 -13.44 9.81
N ILE A 83 11.10 -13.28 8.51
CA ILE A 83 9.97 -12.49 7.98
C ILE A 83 8.65 -13.19 8.30
N LYS A 84 8.56 -14.52 8.09
CA LYS A 84 7.38 -15.29 8.44
C LYS A 84 7.05 -15.21 9.93
N GLN A 85 8.06 -15.30 10.78
CA GLN A 85 7.90 -15.17 12.22
C GLN A 85 7.41 -13.77 12.60
N GLY A 86 8.06 -12.71 12.12
CA GLY A 86 7.64 -11.34 12.40
C GLY A 86 6.24 -11.01 11.90
N LEU A 87 5.84 -11.58 10.76
CA LEU A 87 4.46 -11.50 10.30
C LEU A 87 3.53 -12.27 11.27
N ALA A 88 3.81 -13.52 11.61
CA ALA A 88 2.98 -14.33 12.51
C ALA A 88 2.73 -13.65 13.86
N ASP A 89 3.76 -13.05 14.44
CA ASP A 89 3.74 -12.51 15.79
C ASP A 89 3.30 -11.03 15.85
N SER A 90 3.02 -10.39 14.70
CA SER A 90 2.67 -8.96 14.66
C SER A 90 1.21 -8.71 15.07
N PRO A 91 0.96 -7.93 16.15
CA PRO A 91 -0.38 -7.65 16.64
C PRO A 91 -1.25 -6.82 15.67
N SER A 92 -0.62 -6.07 14.75
CA SER A 92 -1.30 -5.16 13.83
C SER A 92 -1.68 -5.77 12.49
N ARG A 93 -1.36 -7.06 12.23
CA ARG A 93 -1.64 -7.70 10.93
C ARG A 93 -3.11 -7.69 10.53
N GLN A 94 -4.04 -7.74 11.48
CA GLN A 94 -5.48 -7.70 11.18
C GLN A 94 -5.93 -6.39 10.54
N GLN A 95 -5.13 -5.32 10.66
CA GLN A 95 -5.50 -3.99 10.17
C GLN A 95 -5.11 -3.73 8.71
N TYR A 96 -4.10 -4.43 8.16
CA TYR A 96 -3.46 -4.05 6.88
C TYR A 96 -3.31 -5.17 5.85
N VAL A 97 -3.69 -6.42 6.16
CA VAL A 97 -3.68 -7.48 5.16
C VAL A 97 -5.01 -7.45 4.40
N GLN A 98 -5.06 -6.66 3.33
CA GLN A 98 -6.12 -6.75 2.34
C GLN A 98 -6.13 -8.19 1.79
N PRO A 99 -7.26 -8.93 1.83
CA PRO A 99 -7.33 -10.22 1.17
C PRO A 99 -7.13 -10.01 -0.34
N LEU A 100 -6.20 -10.80 -0.90
CA LEU A 100 -5.92 -10.84 -2.34
C LEU A 100 -7.04 -11.57 -3.08
#